data_AF-A0A482V988-F1
#
_entry.id   AF-A0A482V988-F1
#
_cell.length_a   1.000
_cell.length_b   1.000
_cell.length_c   1.000
_cell.angle_alpha   90.00
_cell.angle_beta   90.00
_cell.angle_gamma   90.00
#
_symmetry.space_group_name_H-M   'P 1'
#
loop_
_entity.id
_entity.type
_entity.pdbx_description
1 polymer ?
#
loop_
_entity_poly.entity_id
_entity_poly.type
_entity_poly.pdbx_seq_one_letter_code
_entity_poly.pdbx_strand_id
1 'polypeptide(L)'
;LDLEKKTASLDFDFPEIKIQAEYDVNGKILLLPVYGKGPATINLEHVSGTVTFHFEEYEKKGKKFLKVAASELTLNPKLVRFNFENLFDGDKALGDNINKVLNENWEEVFKDIQTNYEEAFNQIAA
;
A
#
# COMPACT_ATOMS: atom_id res chain seq x y z
N LEU A 1 3.57 14.96 -17.92
CA LEU A 1 4.50 15.92 -17.31
C LEU A 1 3.95 17.32 -17.58
N ASP A 2 3.56 18.01 -16.53
CA ASP A 2 3.10 19.40 -16.52
C ASP A 2 4.22 20.23 -15.88
N LEU A 3 4.96 20.99 -16.70
CA LEU A 3 6.12 21.76 -16.26
C LEU A 3 5.72 23.05 -15.52
N GLU A 4 4.52 23.57 -15.78
CA GLU A 4 4.01 24.75 -15.07
C GLU A 4 3.62 24.39 -13.65
N LYS A 5 2.92 23.25 -13.49
CA LYS A 5 2.56 22.71 -12.17
C LYS A 5 3.71 21.96 -11.50
N LYS A 6 4.79 21.68 -12.23
CA LYS A 6 5.91 20.85 -11.80
C LYS A 6 5.45 19.47 -11.32
N THR A 7 4.57 18.83 -12.09
CA THR A 7 4.06 17.49 -11.77
C THR A 7 4.22 16.51 -12.91
N ALA A 8 4.37 15.23 -12.60
CA ALA A 8 4.25 14.15 -13.57
C ALA A 8 3.32 13.07 -13.02
N SER A 9 2.21 12.83 -13.72
CA SER A 9 1.30 11.73 -13.42
C SER A 9 1.49 10.60 -14.42
N LEU A 10 1.46 9.37 -13.93
CA LEU A 10 1.43 8.15 -14.71
C LEU A 10 0.24 7.31 -14.25
N ASP A 11 -0.64 7.00 -15.20
CA ASP A 11 -1.67 5.99 -15.00
C ASP A 11 -1.09 4.62 -15.32
N PHE A 12 -1.46 3.62 -14.53
CA PHE A 12 -1.03 2.25 -14.70
C PHE A 12 -2.18 1.28 -14.51
N ASP A 13 -2.02 0.12 -15.15
CA ASP A 13 -2.88 -1.03 -15.01
C ASP A 13 -1.99 -2.27 -14.86
N PHE A 14 -2.18 -2.99 -13.76
CA PHE A 14 -1.45 -4.22 -13.46
C PHE A 14 -2.43 -5.37 -13.27
N PRO A 15 -2.20 -6.53 -13.91
CA PRO A 15 -3.05 -7.69 -13.71
C PRO A 15 -2.98 -8.19 -12.25
N GLU A 16 -1.82 -8.06 -11.61
CA GLU A 16 -1.60 -8.50 -10.24
C GLU A 16 -0.47 -7.69 -9.60
N ILE A 17 -0.62 -7.34 -8.32
CA ILE A 17 0.45 -6.85 -7.44
C ILE A 17 0.49 -7.78 -6.22
N LYS A 18 1.61 -8.47 -6.04
CA LYS A 18 1.84 -9.36 -4.90
C LYS A 18 2.83 -8.74 -3.91
N ILE A 19 2.40 -8.61 -2.67
CA ILE A 19 3.19 -8.10 -1.56
C ILE A 19 3.50 -9.28 -0.63
N GLN A 20 4.78 -9.43 -0.28
CA GLN A 20 5.26 -10.39 0.71
C GLN A 20 6.02 -9.61 1.78
N ALA A 21 5.65 -9.80 3.05
CA ALA A 21 6.21 -9.03 4.15
C ALA A 21 6.29 -9.90 5.42
N GLU A 22 7.21 -9.53 6.31
CA GLU A 22 7.17 -9.95 7.70
C GLU A 22 6.35 -8.93 8.49
N TYR A 23 5.36 -9.38 9.25
CA TYR A 23 4.52 -8.54 10.07
C TYR A 23 4.76 -8.80 11.56
N ASP A 24 4.57 -7.76 12.37
CA ASP A 24 4.46 -7.84 13.82
C ASP A 24 3.32 -6.90 14.22
N VAL A 25 2.17 -7.48 14.58
CA VAL A 25 0.95 -6.75 14.86
C VAL A 25 0.46 -7.12 16.24
N ASN A 26 0.08 -6.11 17.00
CA ASN A 26 -0.72 -6.25 18.21
C ASN A 26 -1.65 -5.04 18.29
N GLY A 27 -2.87 -5.20 17.79
CA GLY A 27 -3.79 -4.09 17.62
C GLY A 27 -5.16 -4.52 17.13
N LYS A 28 -5.74 -3.69 16.26
CA LYS A 28 -7.04 -3.96 15.65
C LYS A 28 -6.99 -3.72 14.15
N ILE A 29 -7.66 -4.58 13.39
CA ILE A 29 -7.98 -4.32 11.98
C ILE A 29 -9.49 -4.10 11.92
N LEU A 30 -9.92 -2.96 11.38
CA LEU A 30 -11.29 -2.44 11.55
C LEU A 30 -11.64 -2.31 13.05
N LEU A 31 -12.36 -3.30 13.61
CA LEU A 31 -12.70 -3.41 15.04
C LEU A 31 -12.22 -4.71 15.69
N LEU A 32 -11.66 -5.62 14.89
CA LEU A 32 -11.28 -6.96 15.33
C LEU A 32 -9.92 -6.92 16.01
N PRO A 33 -9.78 -7.41 17.25
CA PRO A 33 -8.47 -7.54 17.88
C PRO A 33 -7.66 -8.60 17.14
N VAL A 34 -6.47 -8.23 16.68
CA VAL A 34 -5.56 -9.10 15.95
C VAL A 34 -4.18 -8.93 16.55
N TYR A 35 -3.53 -10.05 16.88
CA TYR A 35 -2.13 -10.07 17.23
C TYR A 35 -1.43 -11.29 16.60
N GLY A 36 -0.14 -11.14 16.37
CA GLY A 36 0.71 -12.18 15.81
C GLY A 36 1.92 -11.59 15.13
N LYS A 37 2.83 -12.47 14.74
CA LYS A 37 4.04 -12.08 14.02
C LYS A 37 4.47 -13.21 13.09
N GLY A 38 4.89 -12.88 11.89
CA GLY A 38 5.30 -13.88 10.91
C GLY A 38 5.12 -13.39 9.48
N PRO A 39 5.06 -14.31 8.51
CA PRO A 39 4.90 -13.94 7.12
C PRO A 39 3.46 -13.54 6.81
N ALA A 40 3.32 -12.51 5.98
CA ALA A 40 2.09 -12.07 5.37
C ALA A 40 2.24 -12.03 3.84
N THR A 41 1.17 -12.41 3.14
CA THR A 41 1.02 -12.21 1.69
C THR A 41 -0.26 -11.42 1.43
N ILE A 42 -0.15 -10.37 0.64
CA ILE A 42 -1.28 -9.57 0.17
C ILE A 42 -1.26 -9.58 -1.36
N ASN A 43 -2.35 -10.03 -1.97
CA ASN A 43 -2.48 -10.08 -3.43
C ASN A 43 -3.55 -9.10 -3.88
N LEU A 44 -3.20 -8.15 -4.72
CA LEU A 44 -4.14 -7.22 -5.34
C LEU A 44 -4.32 -7.64 -6.80
N GLU A 45 -5.55 -7.92 -7.21
CA GLU A 45 -5.87 -8.38 -8.57
C GLU A 45 -6.55 -7.26 -9.38
N HIS A 46 -6.19 -7.15 -10.65
CA HIS A 46 -6.68 -6.14 -11.61
C HIS A 46 -6.60 -4.71 -11.04
N VAL A 47 -5.38 -4.25 -10.80
CA VAL A 47 -5.11 -2.98 -10.15
C VAL A 47 -4.95 -1.89 -11.18
N SER A 48 -5.85 -0.92 -11.16
CA SER A 48 -5.61 0.36 -11.84
C SER A 48 -5.20 1.42 -10.83
N GLY A 49 -4.46 2.42 -11.27
CA GLY A 49 -4.01 3.47 -10.38
C GLY A 49 -3.31 4.60 -11.08
N THR A 50 -2.96 5.59 -10.29
CA THR A 50 -2.22 6.76 -10.73
C THR A 50 -1.12 7.03 -9.73
N VAL A 51 0.08 7.27 -10.21
CA VAL A 51 1.16 7.87 -9.41
C VAL A 51 1.40 9.29 -9.89
N THR A 52 1.44 10.25 -8.96
CA THR A 52 1.76 11.65 -9.25
C THR A 52 3.01 12.06 -8.49
N PHE A 53 4.03 12.47 -9.22
CA PHE A 53 5.24 13.06 -8.66
C PHE A 53 5.15 14.58 -8.70
N HIS A 54 5.50 15.23 -7.59
CA HIS A 54 5.65 16.67 -7.47
C HIS A 54 7.14 17.02 -7.43
N PHE A 55 7.55 17.99 -8.24
CA PHE A 55 8.95 18.36 -8.38
C PHE A 55 9.26 19.74 -7.81
N GLU A 56 10.42 19.84 -7.20
CA GLU A 56 11.05 21.12 -6.85
C GLU A 56 12.24 21.37 -7.78
N GLU A 57 12.36 22.62 -8.23
CA GLU A 57 13.55 23.06 -8.95
C GLU A 57 14.68 23.38 -7.98
N TYR A 58 15.89 22.96 -8.31
CA TYR A 58 17.09 23.39 -7.61
C TYR A 58 18.21 23.68 -8.60
N GLU A 59 19.13 24.55 -8.20
CA GLU A 59 20.27 24.93 -9.04
C GLU A 59 21.56 24.31 -8.49
N LYS A 60 22.38 23.78 -9.40
CA LYS A 60 23.71 23.26 -9.07
C LYS A 60 24.68 23.56 -10.21
N LYS A 61 25.77 24.29 -9.92
CA LYS A 61 26.79 24.70 -10.91
C LYS A 61 26.20 25.45 -12.11
N GLY A 62 25.26 26.38 -11.88
CA GLY A 62 24.64 27.18 -12.93
C GLY A 62 23.64 26.41 -13.82
N LYS A 63 23.28 25.18 -13.45
CA LYS A 63 22.29 24.36 -14.16
C LYS A 63 21.09 24.10 -13.25
N LYS A 64 19.88 24.23 -13.83
CA LYS A 64 18.63 23.87 -13.17
C LYS A 64 18.38 22.37 -13.26
N PHE A 65 17.90 21.79 -12.17
CA PHE A 65 17.53 20.39 -12.05
C PHE A 65 16.18 20.30 -11.35
N LEU A 66 15.50 19.17 -11.53
CA LEU A 66 14.30 18.80 -10.78
C LEU A 66 14.67 17.70 -9.80
N LYS A 67 14.15 17.79 -8.58
CA LYS A 67 14.11 16.69 -7.61
C LYS A 67 12.65 16.38 -7.30
N VAL A 68 12.33 15.13 -7.01
CA VAL A 68 11.02 14.78 -6.44
C VAL A 68 10.96 15.38 -5.04
N ALA A 69 9.86 16.05 -4.72
CA ALA A 69 9.60 16.65 -3.43
C ALA A 69 8.50 15.90 -2.67
N ALA A 70 7.54 15.33 -3.41
CA ALA A 70 6.49 14.48 -2.89
C ALA A 70 5.98 13.55 -3.99
N SER A 71 5.39 12.43 -3.57
CA SER A 71 4.70 11.50 -4.45
C SER A 71 3.35 11.12 -3.87
N GLU A 72 2.36 10.97 -4.73
CA GLU A 72 1.01 10.50 -4.42
C GLU A 72 0.74 9.23 -5.20
N LEU A 73 0.13 8.23 -4.56
CA LEU A 73 -0.23 6.95 -5.18
C LEU A 73 -1.70 6.67 -4.91
N THR A 74 -2.48 6.40 -5.95
CA THR A 74 -3.82 5.82 -5.80
C THR A 74 -3.83 4.43 -6.40
N LEU A 75 -4.40 3.47 -5.66
CA LEU A 75 -4.60 2.09 -6.10
C LEU A 75 -6.09 1.74 -6.06
N ASN A 76 -6.58 1.14 -7.13
CA ASN A 76 -7.97 0.71 -7.29
C ASN A 76 -8.00 -0.77 -7.72
N PRO A 77 -7.69 -1.71 -6.81
CA PRO A 77 -7.81 -3.13 -7.10
C PRO A 77 -9.27 -3.55 -7.30
N LYS A 78 -9.51 -4.60 -8.09
CA LYS A 78 -10.84 -5.25 -8.16
C LYS A 78 -11.04 -6.34 -7.11
N LEU A 79 -9.95 -6.83 -6.54
CA LEU A 79 -9.96 -7.79 -5.45
C LEU A 79 -8.66 -7.69 -4.66
N VAL A 80 -8.74 -7.83 -3.34
CA VAL A 80 -7.58 -7.99 -2.48
C VAL A 80 -7.71 -9.26 -1.67
N ARG A 81 -6.64 -10.04 -1.60
CA ARG A 81 -6.55 -11.24 -0.77
C ARG A 81 -5.47 -11.09 0.28
N PHE A 82 -5.85 -11.31 1.54
CA PHE A 82 -4.98 -11.26 2.69
C PHE A 82 -4.70 -12.67 3.20
N ASN A 83 -3.44 -12.94 3.53
CA ASN A 83 -3.02 -14.12 4.25
C ASN A 83 -1.95 -13.76 5.29
N PHE A 84 -2.32 -13.86 6.56
CA PHE A 84 -1.43 -13.66 7.70
C PHE A 84 -1.22 -15.00 8.41
N GLU A 85 0.04 -15.45 8.48
CA GLU A 85 0.42 -16.68 9.16
C GLU A 85 0.84 -16.41 10.61
N ASN A 86 0.64 -17.37 11.51
CA ASN A 86 1.00 -17.23 12.93
C ASN A 86 0.24 -16.11 13.67
N LEU A 87 -1.01 -15.87 13.29
CA LEU A 87 -1.96 -15.12 14.10
C LEU A 87 -2.28 -15.87 15.39
N PHE A 88 -2.52 -15.13 16.48
CA PHE A 88 -2.88 -15.66 17.80
C PHE A 88 -1.91 -16.74 18.31
N ASP A 89 -0.61 -16.49 18.17
CA ASP A 89 0.48 -17.42 18.51
C ASP A 89 0.32 -18.82 17.87
N GLY A 90 -0.27 -18.87 16.67
CA GLY A 90 -0.41 -20.08 15.88
C GLY A 90 -1.75 -20.83 16.07
N ASP A 91 -2.73 -20.23 16.76
CA ASP A 91 -4.08 -20.79 16.81
C ASP A 91 -4.71 -20.76 15.41
N LYS A 92 -4.73 -21.95 14.77
CA LYS A 92 -5.22 -22.11 13.40
C LYS A 92 -6.69 -21.75 13.25
N ALA A 93 -7.53 -22.06 14.24
CA ALA A 93 -8.96 -21.79 14.13
C ALA A 93 -9.24 -20.27 14.15
N LEU A 94 -8.58 -19.54 15.06
CA LEU A 94 -8.68 -18.09 15.13
C LEU A 94 -8.02 -17.41 13.92
N GLY A 95 -6.84 -17.88 13.51
CA GLY A 95 -6.12 -17.36 12.36
C GLY A 95 -6.89 -17.54 11.05
N ASP A 96 -7.43 -18.73 10.79
CA ASP A 96 -8.23 -19.01 9.60
C ASP A 96 -9.52 -18.16 9.60
N ASN A 97 -10.15 -17.99 10.77
CA ASN A 97 -11.35 -17.17 10.89
C ASN A 97 -11.05 -15.68 10.64
N ILE A 98 -9.95 -15.13 11.16
CA ILE A 98 -9.57 -13.74 10.88
C ILE A 98 -9.22 -13.55 9.41
N ASN A 99 -8.41 -14.42 8.81
CA ASN A 99 -8.11 -14.32 7.38
C ASN A 99 -9.39 -14.38 6.54
N LYS A 100 -10.35 -15.25 6.90
CA LYS A 100 -11.66 -15.30 6.23
C LYS A 100 -12.38 -13.95 6.32
N VAL A 101 -12.49 -13.37 7.51
CA VAL A 101 -13.17 -12.09 7.71
C VAL A 101 -12.49 -10.96 6.95
N LEU A 102 -11.16 -10.89 6.95
CA LEU A 102 -10.40 -9.89 6.19
C LEU A 102 -10.67 -10.01 4.68
N ASN A 103 -10.73 -11.24 4.16
CA ASN A 103 -11.00 -11.49 2.74
C ASN A 103 -12.47 -11.25 2.35
N GLU A 104 -13.42 -11.51 3.26
CA GLU A 104 -14.84 -11.21 3.04
C GLU A 104 -15.13 -9.70 3.05
N ASN A 105 -14.33 -8.91 3.76
CA ASN A 105 -14.47 -7.46 3.91
C ASN A 105 -13.25 -6.73 3.33
N TRP A 106 -12.70 -7.25 2.23
CA TRP A 106 -11.41 -6.79 1.72
C TRP A 106 -11.45 -5.32 1.27
N GLU A 107 -12.59 -4.84 0.78
CA GLU A 107 -12.77 -3.45 0.32
C GLU A 107 -12.63 -2.48 1.50
N GLU A 108 -13.33 -2.76 2.60
CA GLU A 108 -13.26 -1.96 3.82
C GLU A 108 -11.87 -2.01 4.43
N VAL A 109 -11.25 -3.20 4.49
CA VAL A 109 -9.89 -3.36 5.01
C VAL A 109 -8.88 -2.58 4.16
N PHE A 110 -8.95 -2.70 2.84
CA PHE A 110 -8.03 -2.02 1.93
C PHE A 110 -8.17 -0.49 2.02
N LYS A 111 -9.39 0.01 2.21
CA LYS A 111 -9.67 1.43 2.41
C LYS A 111 -9.21 1.94 3.78
N ASP A 112 -9.37 1.14 4.84
CA ASP A 112 -8.95 1.50 6.21
C ASP A 112 -7.43 1.74 6.29
N ILE A 113 -6.65 0.97 5.51
CA ILE A 113 -5.18 1.08 5.47
C ILE A 113 -4.67 1.99 4.35
N GLN A 114 -5.56 2.70 3.65
CA GLN A 114 -5.21 3.50 2.46
C GLN A 114 -4.09 4.50 2.75
N THR A 115 -4.30 5.35 3.74
CA THR A 115 -3.34 6.39 4.12
C THR A 115 -1.97 5.79 4.48
N ASN A 116 -1.94 4.61 5.11
CA ASN A 116 -0.68 3.98 5.52
C ASN A 116 0.19 3.56 4.33
N TYR A 117 -0.39 2.96 3.29
CA TYR A 117 0.41 2.58 2.11
C TYR A 117 0.75 3.78 1.23
N GLU A 118 -0.11 4.81 1.18
CA GLU A 118 0.17 6.07 0.48
C GLU A 118 1.37 6.79 1.10
N GLU A 119 1.41 6.88 2.43
CA GLU A 119 2.53 7.44 3.19
C GLU A 119 3.81 6.62 3.01
N ALA A 120 3.71 5.28 3.08
CA ALA A 120 4.85 4.41 2.87
C ALA A 120 5.45 4.57 1.46
N PHE A 121 4.60 4.69 0.43
CA PHE A 121 5.05 4.95 -0.93
C PHE A 121 5.73 6.31 -1.05
N ASN A 122 5.15 7.36 -0.47
CA ASN A 122 5.71 8.72 -0.51
C ASN A 122 7.13 8.77 0.11
N GLN A 123 7.38 8.04 1.21
CA GLN A 123 8.70 7.98 1.84
C GLN A 123 9.78 7.29 0.99
N ILE A 124 9.38 6.40 0.08
CA ILE A 124 10.31 5.66 -0.80
C ILE A 124 10.53 6.42 -2.11
N ALA A 125 9.48 7.07 -2.60
CA ALA A 125 9.44 7.68 -3.93
C ALA A 125 9.87 9.16 -3.97
N ALA A 126 9.88 9.86 -2.83
CA ALA A 126 10.40 11.22 -2.66
C ALA A 126 11.85 11.24 -2.17
#